data_AF-A0A964EYM7-F1
#
_entry.id   AF-A0A964EYM7-F1
#
_cell.length_a   1.000
_cell.length_b   1.000
_cell.length_c   1.000
_cell.angle_alpha   90.00
_cell.angle_beta   90.00
_cell.angle_gamma   90.00
#
_symmetry.space_group_name_H-M   'P 1'
#
loop_
_entity.id
_entity.type
_entity.pdbx_description
1 polymer ?
#
loop_
_entity_poly.entity_id
_entity_poly.type
_entity_poly.pdbx_seq_one_letter_code
_entity_poly.pdbx_strand_id
1 'polypeptide(L)'
;MLERARANSLSCPIWQDGSLVAPSSGTITIWDGSGTKQVDADSITVSSSTATYSYTPSSSLSYGEGWRIEWSLIIDSVTHVFRNDASLVRVSLYSPITDADLFRRVSSLNPTGAAPLSSVSDYQDYLDEAHVIIQNRLISRGNRPNLILSPSALREVYLTLTLSLIFSDFATRLNDSYEAMSQEYKRDYQAAWDDLRFTYSSGDEEENSGTRRRRSASPTIWLTSRG
;
A
#
# COMPACT_ATOMS: atom_id res chain seq x y z
N MET A 1 6.16 -3.17 -3.85
CA MET A 1 6.10 -4.46 -4.57
C MET A 1 6.58 -4.24 -6.00
N LEU A 2 7.14 -5.25 -6.65
CA LEU A 2 7.60 -5.21 -8.06
C LEU A 2 6.77 -6.18 -8.90
N GLU A 3 6.12 -5.73 -9.96
CA GLU A 3 5.41 -6.60 -10.90
C GLU A 3 6.38 -7.20 -11.93
N ARG A 4 6.38 -8.53 -12.07
CA ARG A 4 7.23 -9.24 -13.04
C ARG A 4 6.84 -8.90 -14.48
N ALA A 5 7.85 -8.76 -15.35
CA ALA A 5 7.69 -8.48 -16.78
C ALA A 5 6.92 -7.18 -17.09
N ARG A 6 6.90 -6.24 -16.14
CA ARG A 6 6.30 -4.92 -16.27
C ARG A 6 7.25 -3.86 -15.77
N ALA A 7 7.14 -2.66 -16.33
CA ALA A 7 7.91 -1.52 -15.85
C ALA A 7 7.38 -1.09 -14.48
N ASN A 8 8.27 -1.03 -13.49
CA ASN A 8 8.00 -0.55 -12.14
C ASN A 8 8.74 0.76 -11.93
N SER A 9 8.01 1.82 -11.63
CA SER A 9 8.59 3.11 -11.25
C SER A 9 8.92 3.10 -9.76
N LEU A 10 10.21 3.17 -9.44
CA LEU A 10 10.73 3.22 -8.08
C LEU A 10 11.08 4.66 -7.73
N SER A 11 10.77 5.07 -6.51
CA SER A 11 11.08 6.40 -5.99
C SER A 11 11.64 6.33 -4.58
N CYS A 12 12.51 7.29 -4.26
CA CYS A 12 13.06 7.50 -2.92
C CYS A 12 13.03 9.01 -2.62
N PRO A 13 11.90 9.53 -2.10
CA PRO A 13 11.84 10.88 -1.58
C PRO A 13 12.61 10.96 -0.26
N ILE A 14 13.46 11.98 -0.10
CA ILE A 14 14.25 12.18 1.11
C ILE A 14 13.76 13.43 1.81
N TRP A 15 13.37 13.28 3.07
CA TRP A 15 12.91 14.39 3.90
C TRP A 15 13.93 14.69 4.99
N GLN A 16 14.30 15.96 5.11
CA GLN A 16 15.15 16.48 6.18
C GLN A 16 14.56 17.80 6.67
N ASP A 17 14.43 17.92 8.00
CA ASP A 17 13.89 19.11 8.67
C ASP A 17 12.51 19.56 8.12
N GLY A 18 11.66 18.59 7.76
CA GLY A 18 10.31 18.85 7.24
C GLY A 18 10.25 19.30 5.79
N SER A 19 11.38 19.26 5.05
CA SER A 19 11.46 19.62 3.64
C SER A 19 12.03 18.49 2.79
N LEU A 20 11.61 18.44 1.53
CA LEU A 20 12.12 17.47 0.55
C LEU A 20 13.52 17.92 0.09
N VAL A 21 14.53 17.07 0.30
CA VAL A 21 15.92 17.33 -0.06
C VAL A 21 16.27 16.54 -1.32
N ALA A 22 16.71 17.27 -2.35
CA ALA A 22 17.16 16.67 -3.59
C ALA A 22 18.57 16.08 -3.44
N PRO A 23 18.79 14.78 -3.68
CA PRO A 23 20.13 14.27 -3.84
C PRO A 23 20.75 14.84 -5.13
N SER A 24 22.07 15.05 -5.14
CA SER A 24 22.77 15.57 -6.33
C SER A 24 22.98 14.49 -7.40
N SER A 25 23.13 13.23 -6.96
CA SER A 25 23.23 12.03 -7.79
C SER A 25 23.11 10.79 -6.91
N GLY A 26 23.13 9.61 -7.52
CA GLY A 26 23.20 8.37 -6.76
C GLY A 26 23.14 7.13 -7.65
N THR A 27 23.13 5.98 -7.00
CA THR A 27 22.95 4.68 -7.65
C THR A 27 21.90 3.85 -6.94
N ILE A 28 21.35 2.88 -7.66
CA ILE A 28 20.41 1.89 -7.14
C ILE A 28 20.97 0.49 -7.33
N THR A 29 20.78 -0.36 -6.32
CA THR A 29 21.07 -1.78 -6.39
C THR A 29 19.81 -2.55 -6.01
N ILE A 30 19.40 -3.50 -6.85
CA ILE A 30 18.21 -4.32 -6.62
C ILE A 30 18.67 -5.75 -6.41
N TRP A 31 18.35 -6.31 -5.26
CA TRP A 31 18.63 -7.69 -4.87
C TRP A 31 17.35 -8.51 -4.95
N ASP A 32 17.45 -9.73 -5.47
CA ASP A 32 16.37 -10.71 -5.35
C ASP A 32 16.37 -11.41 -3.98
N GLY A 33 15.33 -12.21 -3.74
CA GLY A 33 15.17 -12.97 -2.50
C GLY A 33 16.24 -14.04 -2.22
N SER A 34 17.09 -14.37 -3.21
CA SER A 34 18.25 -15.26 -3.02
C SER A 34 19.52 -14.52 -2.61
N GLY A 35 19.49 -13.18 -2.63
CA GLY A 35 20.68 -12.35 -2.44
C GLY A 35 21.49 -12.14 -3.71
N THR A 36 20.92 -12.38 -4.89
CA THR A 36 21.57 -12.09 -6.18
C THR A 36 21.20 -10.68 -6.65
N LYS A 37 22.18 -9.91 -7.14
CA LYS A 37 21.92 -8.59 -7.72
C LYS A 37 21.26 -8.73 -9.09
N GLN A 38 20.10 -8.13 -9.23
CA GLN A 38 19.39 -7.98 -10.51
C GLN A 38 19.72 -6.64 -11.17
N VAL A 39 20.07 -5.63 -10.37
CA VAL A 39 20.66 -4.36 -10.80
C VAL A 39 21.83 -4.09 -9.87
N ASP A 40 23.00 -3.76 -10.42
CA ASP A 40 24.20 -3.48 -9.63
C ASP A 40 24.67 -2.03 -9.85
N ALA A 41 24.44 -1.19 -8.85
CA ALA A 41 24.88 0.21 -8.80
C ALA A 41 24.58 1.03 -10.07
N ASP A 42 23.38 0.87 -10.64
CA ASP A 42 22.97 1.62 -11.83
C ASP A 42 22.61 3.07 -11.47
N SER A 43 22.80 4.00 -12.39
CA SER A 43 22.53 5.42 -12.17
C SER A 43 21.04 5.70 -12.01
N ILE A 44 20.71 6.59 -11.06
CA ILE A 44 19.34 7.06 -10.82
C ILE A 44 19.09 8.41 -11.48
N THR A 45 17.82 8.73 -11.72
CA THR A 45 17.39 10.04 -12.20
C THR A 45 16.77 10.83 -11.05
N VAL A 46 17.19 12.06 -10.85
CA VAL A 46 16.56 12.97 -9.88
C VAL A 46 15.57 13.87 -10.60
N SER A 47 14.29 13.76 -10.26
CA SER A 47 13.21 14.56 -10.83
C SER A 47 12.33 15.11 -9.70
N SER A 48 12.00 16.40 -9.75
CA SER A 48 11.20 17.06 -8.70
C SER A 48 11.71 16.76 -7.28
N SER A 49 13.03 16.90 -7.09
CA SER A 49 13.73 16.60 -5.83
C SER A 49 13.62 15.16 -5.31
N THR A 50 13.19 14.22 -6.14
CA THR A 50 13.02 12.80 -5.79
C THR A 50 13.93 11.93 -6.65
N ALA A 51 14.66 11.01 -6.02
CA ALA A 51 15.40 9.97 -6.73
C ALA A 51 14.43 8.95 -7.34
N THR A 52 14.60 8.63 -8.62
CA THR A 52 13.72 7.74 -9.38
C THR A 52 14.50 6.75 -10.24
N TYR A 53 13.92 5.57 -10.46
CA TYR A 53 14.46 4.54 -11.33
C TYR A 53 13.34 3.67 -11.91
N SER A 54 13.44 3.28 -13.18
CA SER A 54 12.49 2.36 -13.82
C SER A 54 13.12 0.98 -13.94
N TYR A 55 12.49 -0.02 -13.32
CA TYR A 55 12.97 -1.40 -13.36
C TYR A 55 11.92 -2.34 -13.96
N THR A 56 12.34 -3.17 -14.91
CA THR A 56 11.50 -4.22 -15.50
C THR A 56 12.08 -5.58 -15.16
N PRO A 57 11.56 -6.28 -14.13
CA PRO A 57 12.05 -7.61 -13.77
C PRO A 57 11.80 -8.62 -14.91
N SER A 58 12.78 -9.47 -15.20
CA SER A 58 12.66 -10.53 -16.22
C SER A 58 11.50 -11.49 -15.91
N SER A 59 10.84 -12.00 -16.95
CA SER A 59 9.80 -13.03 -16.84
C SER A 59 10.32 -14.36 -16.26
N SER A 60 11.63 -14.60 -16.31
CA SER A 60 12.29 -15.79 -15.77
C SER A 60 12.50 -15.77 -14.25
N LEU A 61 12.31 -14.62 -13.60
CA LEU A 61 12.53 -14.49 -12.16
C LEU A 61 11.37 -15.12 -11.38
N SER A 62 11.71 -15.86 -10.33
CA SER A 62 10.74 -16.49 -9.43
C SER A 62 10.05 -15.44 -8.56
N TYR A 63 8.74 -15.58 -8.40
CA TYR A 63 7.99 -14.77 -7.44
C TYR A 63 8.47 -15.05 -6.02
N GLY A 64 8.38 -14.05 -5.15
CA GLY A 64 8.78 -14.23 -3.75
C GLY A 64 9.06 -12.93 -3.01
N GLU A 65 9.16 -13.09 -1.69
CA GLU A 65 9.58 -12.05 -0.74
C GLU A 65 11.11 -11.99 -0.64
N GLY A 66 11.61 -11.11 0.23
CA GLY A 66 13.05 -11.00 0.52
C GLY A 66 13.85 -10.20 -0.51
N TRP A 67 13.17 -9.58 -1.48
CA TRP A 67 13.82 -8.63 -2.37
C TRP A 67 14.20 -7.37 -1.60
N ARG A 68 15.27 -6.71 -2.03
CA ARG A 68 15.75 -5.49 -1.38
C ARG A 68 16.13 -4.46 -2.43
N ILE A 69 15.68 -3.23 -2.23
CA ILE A 69 16.05 -2.08 -3.03
C ILE A 69 16.94 -1.18 -2.17
N GLU A 70 18.17 -0.97 -2.64
CA GLU A 70 19.17 -0.12 -2.01
C GLU A 70 19.40 1.11 -2.87
N TRP A 71 19.33 2.28 -2.24
CA TRP A 71 19.65 3.56 -2.85
C TRP A 71 20.90 4.11 -2.18
N SER A 72 21.94 4.41 -2.95
CA SER A 72 23.13 5.12 -2.51
C SER A 72 23.07 6.53 -3.08
N LEU A 73 22.64 7.49 -2.27
CA LEU A 73 22.33 8.85 -2.71
C LEU A 73 23.33 9.85 -2.12
N ILE A 74 23.79 10.80 -2.94
CA ILE A 74 24.72 11.85 -2.52
C ILE A 74 23.92 13.09 -2.11
N ILE A 75 24.04 13.50 -0.86
CA ILE A 75 23.40 14.68 -0.26
C ILE A 75 24.52 15.49 0.39
N ASP A 76 24.65 16.77 0.05
CA ASP A 76 25.71 17.65 0.57
C ASP A 76 27.12 17.04 0.47
N SER A 77 27.40 16.34 -0.63
CA SER A 77 28.66 15.62 -0.90
C SER A 77 28.91 14.39 0.00
N VAL A 78 27.95 13.98 0.82
CA VAL A 78 27.99 12.76 1.64
C VAL A 78 27.10 11.68 1.01
N THR A 79 27.59 10.44 0.96
CA THR A 79 26.79 9.31 0.49
C THR A 79 25.98 8.71 1.63
N HIS A 80 24.67 8.62 1.43
CA HIS A 80 23.72 8.00 2.33
C HIS A 80 23.12 6.76 1.67
N VAL A 81 22.94 5.68 2.46
CA VAL A 81 22.35 4.43 1.98
C VAL A 81 20.96 4.25 2.58
N PHE A 82 19.96 4.10 1.72
CA PHE A 82 18.58 3.83 2.08
C PHE A 82 18.19 2.44 1.61
N ARG A 83 17.38 1.74 2.41
CA ARG A 83 16.95 0.37 2.15
C ARG A 83 15.46 0.23 2.29
N ASN A 84 14.84 -0.33 1.25
CA ASN A 84 13.44 -0.72 1.26
C ASN A 84 13.33 -2.22 0.97
N ASP A 85 12.54 -2.92 1.78
CA ASP A 85 12.15 -4.28 1.50
C ASP A 85 11.15 -4.32 0.34
N ALA A 86 11.23 -5.37 -0.47
CA ALA A 86 10.40 -5.57 -1.63
C ALA A 86 10.01 -7.05 -1.78
N SER A 87 9.10 -7.28 -2.72
CA SER A 87 8.73 -8.61 -3.20
C SER A 87 8.51 -8.54 -4.71
N LEU A 88 8.86 -9.62 -5.41
CA LEU A 88 8.47 -9.81 -6.80
C LEU A 88 7.13 -10.54 -6.85
N VAL A 89 6.17 -9.89 -7.50
CA VAL A 89 4.77 -10.30 -7.49
C VAL A 89 4.23 -10.41 -8.91
N ARG A 90 3.15 -11.18 -9.07
CA ARG A 90 2.42 -11.28 -10.34
C ARG A 90 1.60 -10.03 -10.61
N VAL A 91 0.91 -9.53 -9.58
CA VAL A 91 0.06 -8.34 -9.61
C VAL A 91 0.22 -7.64 -8.27
N SER A 92 0.45 -6.33 -8.30
CA SER A 92 0.46 -5.49 -7.11
C SER A 92 -0.99 -5.22 -6.69
N LEU A 93 -1.24 -5.23 -5.39
CA LEU A 93 -2.53 -4.83 -4.87
C LEU A 93 -2.64 -3.30 -4.98
N TYR A 94 -3.72 -2.81 -5.59
CA TYR A 94 -4.03 -1.39 -5.69
C TYR A 94 -5.26 -1.06 -4.83
N SER A 95 -5.37 0.20 -4.40
CA SER A 95 -6.60 0.69 -3.75
C SER A 95 -7.80 0.53 -4.70
N PRO A 96 -8.89 -0.13 -4.30
CA PRO A 96 -10.07 -0.34 -5.13
C PRO A 96 -11.05 0.84 -5.13
N ILE A 97 -10.69 1.96 -4.47
CA ILE A 97 -11.53 3.14 -4.34
C ILE A 97 -10.79 4.41 -4.78
N THR A 98 -11.55 5.43 -5.13
CA THR A 98 -11.06 6.78 -5.42
C THR A 98 -11.86 7.82 -4.65
N ASP A 99 -11.45 9.09 -4.70
CA ASP A 99 -12.19 10.20 -4.09
C ASP A 99 -13.67 10.26 -4.52
N ALA A 100 -13.96 9.90 -5.78
CA ALA A 100 -15.33 9.83 -6.27
C ALA A 100 -16.19 8.83 -5.50
N ASP A 101 -15.61 7.76 -4.95
CA ASP A 101 -16.32 6.80 -4.11
C ASP A 101 -16.60 7.36 -2.71
N LEU A 102 -15.65 8.13 -2.16
CA LEU A 102 -15.85 8.85 -0.90
C LEU A 102 -17.02 9.85 -1.05
N PHE A 103 -17.06 10.59 -2.15
CA PHE A 103 -18.11 11.57 -2.43
C PHE A 103 -19.49 10.94 -2.63
N ARG A 104 -19.56 9.72 -3.19
CA ARG A 104 -20.82 8.98 -3.31
C ARG A 104 -21.35 8.53 -1.95
N ARG A 105 -20.46 8.17 -1.01
CA ARG A 105 -20.85 7.77 0.35
C ARG A 105 -21.18 8.97 1.23
N VAL A 106 -20.36 10.01 1.14
CA VAL A 106 -20.49 11.26 1.89
C VAL A 106 -20.38 12.44 0.92
N SER A 107 -21.52 12.93 0.46
CA SER A 107 -21.59 13.99 -0.55
C SER A 107 -20.97 15.31 -0.09
N SER A 108 -20.93 15.56 1.21
CA SER A 108 -20.35 16.77 1.79
C SER A 108 -18.82 16.80 1.77
N LEU A 109 -18.16 15.69 1.42
CA LEU A 109 -16.72 15.68 1.14
C LEU A 109 -16.40 16.19 -0.27
N ASN A 110 -17.38 16.27 -1.17
CA ASN A 110 -17.16 16.73 -2.53
C ASN A 110 -16.90 18.25 -2.53
N PRO A 111 -15.71 18.73 -2.94
CA PRO A 111 -15.39 20.16 -2.97
C PRO A 111 -16.26 20.97 -3.94
N THR A 112 -16.85 20.30 -4.95
CA THR A 112 -17.78 20.91 -5.92
C THR A 112 -19.25 20.78 -5.51
N GLY A 113 -19.53 20.20 -4.34
CA GLY A 113 -20.88 20.03 -3.81
C GLY A 113 -21.53 21.34 -3.36
N ALA A 114 -22.84 21.29 -3.10
CA ALA A 114 -23.60 22.47 -2.67
C ALA A 114 -23.23 22.98 -1.25
N ALA A 115 -22.66 22.11 -0.41
CA ALA A 115 -22.25 22.41 0.96
C ALA A 115 -21.04 21.55 1.38
N PRO A 116 -19.83 21.87 0.89
CA PRO A 116 -18.62 21.11 1.24
C PRO A 116 -18.23 21.34 2.70
N LEU A 117 -17.78 20.29 3.38
CA LEU A 117 -17.30 20.36 4.77
C LEU A 117 -15.95 21.05 4.90
N SER A 118 -15.13 21.00 3.84
CA SER A 118 -13.79 21.57 3.82
C SER A 118 -13.46 22.08 2.41
N SER A 119 -12.39 22.87 2.31
CA SER A 119 -11.83 23.31 1.03
C SER A 119 -10.82 22.32 0.45
N VAL A 120 -10.70 21.11 1.03
CA VAL A 120 -9.77 20.08 0.56
C VAL A 120 -10.20 19.59 -0.83
N SER A 121 -9.31 19.64 -1.81
CA SER A 121 -9.58 19.30 -3.21
C SER A 121 -9.50 17.81 -3.51
N ASP A 122 -8.69 17.08 -2.75
CA ASP A 122 -8.38 15.67 -2.94
C ASP A 122 -8.09 15.00 -1.59
N TYR A 123 -8.35 13.70 -1.51
CA TYR A 123 -8.15 12.92 -0.27
C TYR A 123 -7.12 11.80 -0.48
N GLN A 124 -6.20 11.98 -1.45
CA GLN A 124 -5.23 10.97 -1.85
C GLN A 124 -4.32 10.55 -0.70
N ASP A 125 -3.87 11.50 0.14
CA ASP A 125 -3.02 11.18 1.30
C ASP A 125 -3.73 10.21 2.28
N TYR A 126 -5.04 10.37 2.49
CA TYR A 126 -5.83 9.47 3.33
C TYR A 126 -6.06 8.10 2.68
N LEU A 127 -6.19 8.06 1.35
CA LEU A 127 -6.28 6.82 0.59
C LEU A 127 -4.97 6.04 0.67
N ASP A 128 -3.83 6.72 0.54
CA ASP A 128 -2.49 6.14 0.60
C ASP A 128 -2.17 5.63 2.01
N GLU A 129 -2.49 6.40 3.05
CA GLU A 129 -2.33 5.96 4.44
C GLU A 129 -3.20 4.74 4.75
N ALA A 130 -4.49 4.76 4.36
CA ALA A 130 -5.38 3.62 4.51
C ALA A 130 -4.85 2.36 3.78
N HIS A 131 -4.28 2.55 2.58
CA HIS A 131 -3.67 1.48 1.81
C HIS A 131 -2.49 0.84 2.56
N VAL A 132 -1.59 1.65 3.10
CA VAL A 132 -0.44 1.18 3.91
C VAL A 132 -0.91 0.41 5.14
N ILE A 133 -1.88 0.95 5.89
CA ILE A 133 -2.44 0.29 7.08
C ILE A 133 -3.04 -1.07 6.72
N ILE A 134 -3.83 -1.15 5.64
CA ILE A 134 -4.47 -2.40 5.21
C ILE A 134 -3.42 -3.41 4.75
N GLN A 135 -2.42 -3.00 3.98
CA GLN A 135 -1.34 -3.90 3.56
C GLN A 135 -0.58 -4.47 4.75
N ASN A 136 -0.17 -3.62 5.70
CA ASN A 136 0.53 -4.05 6.91
C ASN A 136 -0.33 -4.99 7.76
N ARG A 137 -1.64 -4.74 7.84
CA ARG A 137 -2.57 -5.62 8.55
C ARG A 137 -2.74 -6.97 7.84
N LEU A 138 -2.75 -7.01 6.51
CA LEU A 138 -2.74 -8.27 5.75
C LEU A 138 -1.46 -9.07 6.04
N ILE A 139 -0.29 -8.42 5.92
CA ILE A 139 1.02 -9.04 6.13
C ILE A 139 1.15 -9.60 7.55
N SER A 140 0.80 -8.81 8.57
CA SER A 140 0.83 -9.24 9.98
C SER A 140 -0.13 -10.40 10.30
N ARG A 141 -1.19 -10.60 9.50
CA ARG A 141 -2.09 -11.76 9.59
C ARG A 141 -1.63 -12.95 8.73
N GLY A 142 -0.43 -12.89 8.14
CA GLY A 142 0.12 -13.93 7.28
C GLY A 142 -0.59 -14.03 5.93
N ASN A 143 -1.23 -12.94 5.48
CA ASN A 143 -1.80 -12.81 4.15
C ASN A 143 -0.87 -11.97 3.29
N ARG A 144 -0.24 -12.59 2.30
CA ARG A 144 0.53 -11.89 1.25
C ARG A 144 -0.43 -11.14 0.31
N PRO A 145 -0.41 -9.80 0.24
CA PRO A 145 -1.40 -9.03 -0.54
C PRO A 145 -1.41 -9.38 -2.03
N ASN A 146 -0.26 -9.73 -2.60
CA ASN A 146 -0.11 -10.12 -4.01
C ASN A 146 -0.77 -11.45 -4.39
N LEU A 147 -1.19 -12.26 -3.42
CA LEU A 147 -1.92 -13.52 -3.67
C LEU A 147 -3.44 -13.34 -3.59
N ILE A 148 -3.91 -12.12 -3.30
CA ILE A 148 -5.33 -11.76 -3.29
C ILE A 148 -5.80 -11.53 -4.73
N LEU A 149 -6.64 -12.43 -5.23
CA LEU A 149 -7.14 -12.37 -6.62
C LEU A 149 -8.40 -11.52 -6.78
N SER A 150 -9.04 -11.15 -5.67
CA SER A 150 -10.29 -10.40 -5.65
C SER A 150 -10.13 -9.08 -4.89
N PRO A 151 -9.43 -8.07 -5.47
CA PRO A 151 -9.23 -6.77 -4.82
C PRO A 151 -10.55 -6.03 -4.55
N SER A 152 -11.60 -6.30 -5.32
CA SER A 152 -12.95 -5.77 -5.08
C SER A 152 -13.52 -6.15 -3.72
N ALA A 153 -13.11 -7.29 -3.13
CA ALA A 153 -13.53 -7.69 -1.79
C ALA A 153 -13.04 -6.72 -0.70
N LEU A 154 -11.95 -6.00 -0.96
CA LEU A 154 -11.38 -5.03 -0.02
C LEU A 154 -12.08 -3.67 -0.09
N ARG A 155 -12.99 -3.44 -1.03
CA ARG A 155 -13.58 -2.11 -1.29
C ARG A 155 -14.16 -1.46 -0.03
N GLU A 156 -15.01 -2.18 0.69
CA GLU A 156 -15.66 -1.62 1.89
C GLU A 156 -14.64 -1.34 3.00
N VAL A 157 -13.62 -2.18 3.13
CA VAL A 157 -12.54 -2.04 4.11
C VAL A 157 -11.73 -0.76 3.84
N TYR A 158 -11.38 -0.50 2.58
CA TYR A 158 -10.71 0.74 2.21
C TYR A 158 -11.61 1.95 2.47
N LEU A 159 -12.86 1.89 2.01
CA LEU A 159 -13.80 3.01 2.09
C LEU A 159 -14.01 3.46 3.55
N THR A 160 -14.34 2.52 4.42
CA THR A 160 -14.62 2.79 5.83
C THR A 160 -13.37 3.24 6.60
N LEU A 161 -12.21 2.66 6.33
CA LEU A 161 -10.96 3.11 6.95
C LEU A 161 -10.61 4.53 6.53
N THR A 162 -10.63 4.84 5.23
CA THR A 162 -10.33 6.18 4.72
C THR A 162 -11.28 7.23 5.31
N LEU A 163 -12.59 6.95 5.35
CA LEU A 163 -13.56 7.86 5.99
C LEU A 163 -13.28 8.05 7.49
N SER A 164 -12.90 6.99 8.21
CA SER A 164 -12.56 7.10 9.63
C SER A 164 -11.37 8.03 9.88
N LEU A 165 -10.35 7.98 9.00
CA LEU A 165 -9.17 8.85 9.07
C LEU A 165 -9.53 10.31 8.77
N ILE A 166 -10.29 10.55 7.70
CA ILE A 166 -10.75 11.89 7.32
C ILE A 166 -11.53 12.54 8.46
N PHE A 167 -12.51 11.83 9.03
CA PHE A 167 -13.33 12.39 10.10
C PHE A 167 -12.58 12.50 11.43
N SER A 168 -11.56 11.68 11.66
CA SER A 168 -10.68 11.85 12.82
C SER A 168 -9.87 13.14 12.71
N ASP A 169 -9.40 13.51 11.51
CA ASP A 169 -8.71 14.78 11.28
C ASP A 169 -9.68 15.98 11.33
N PHE A 170 -10.89 15.83 10.81
CA PHE A 170 -11.90 16.88 10.94
C PHE A 170 -12.34 17.10 12.39
N ALA A 171 -12.34 16.05 13.21
CA ALA A 171 -12.62 16.17 14.64
C ALA A 171 -11.60 17.11 15.32
N THR A 172 -10.31 16.97 14.98
CA THR A 172 -9.24 17.77 15.59
C THR A 172 -9.11 19.16 14.99
N ARG A 173 -9.40 19.34 13.69
CA ARG A 173 -9.20 20.60 12.97
C ARG A 173 -10.41 21.50 12.89
N LEU A 174 -11.61 20.93 12.76
CA LEU A 174 -12.85 21.67 12.52
C LEU A 174 -13.68 21.77 13.79
N ASN A 175 -14.14 20.62 14.30
CA ASN A 175 -14.90 20.55 15.55
C ASN A 175 -14.99 19.09 16.06
N ASP A 176 -15.12 18.93 17.37
CA ASP A 176 -15.24 17.61 18.00
C ASP A 176 -16.51 16.84 17.60
N SER A 177 -17.49 17.50 16.97
CA SER A 177 -18.75 16.82 16.58
C SER A 177 -18.54 15.73 15.52
N TYR A 178 -17.43 15.78 14.78
CA TYR A 178 -17.05 14.74 13.83
C TYR A 178 -16.47 13.48 14.48
N GLU A 179 -16.13 13.51 15.78
CA GLU A 179 -15.57 12.35 16.48
C GLU A 179 -16.54 11.16 16.45
N ALA A 180 -17.83 11.40 16.67
CA ALA A 180 -18.84 10.34 16.65
C ALA A 180 -18.88 9.61 15.30
N MET A 181 -18.79 10.36 14.19
CA MET A 181 -18.78 9.81 12.83
C MET A 181 -17.47 9.09 12.51
N SER A 182 -16.33 9.60 12.99
CA SER A 182 -15.04 8.90 12.89
C SER A 182 -15.11 7.53 13.59
N GLN A 183 -15.65 7.49 14.81
CA GLN A 183 -15.79 6.24 15.57
C GLN A 183 -16.78 5.26 14.91
N GLU A 184 -17.85 5.76 14.30
CA GLU A 184 -18.79 4.94 13.53
C GLU A 184 -18.09 4.25 12.35
N TYR A 185 -17.42 5.01 11.48
CA TYR A 185 -16.69 4.42 10.35
C TYR A 185 -15.55 3.50 10.78
N LYS A 186 -14.91 3.76 11.93
CA LYS A 186 -13.91 2.87 12.51
C LYS A 186 -14.51 1.53 12.93
N ARG A 187 -15.73 1.51 13.47
CA ARG A 187 -16.46 0.27 13.80
C ARG A 187 -16.88 -0.46 12.53
N ASP A 188 -17.38 0.26 11.53
CA ASP A 188 -17.75 -0.33 10.24
C ASP A 188 -16.54 -0.97 9.55
N TYR A 189 -15.37 -0.31 9.62
CA TYR A 189 -14.11 -0.88 9.15
C TYR A 189 -13.76 -2.20 9.88
N GLN A 190 -13.89 -2.24 11.20
CA GLN A 190 -13.64 -3.46 11.97
C GLN A 190 -14.59 -4.59 11.56
N ALA A 191 -15.89 -4.29 11.45
CA ALA A 191 -16.89 -5.25 11.01
C ALA A 191 -16.62 -5.76 9.57
N ALA A 192 -16.34 -4.85 8.64
CA ALA A 192 -15.99 -5.19 7.26
C ALA A 192 -14.72 -6.03 7.19
N TRP A 193 -13.72 -5.75 8.03
CA TRP A 193 -12.50 -6.53 8.12
C TRP A 193 -12.76 -7.95 8.63
N ASP A 194 -13.59 -8.11 9.65
CA ASP A 194 -13.88 -9.43 10.23
C ASP A 194 -14.72 -10.30 9.29
N ASP A 195 -15.64 -9.69 8.52
CA ASP A 195 -16.41 -10.38 7.50
C ASP A 195 -15.61 -10.61 6.19
N LEU A 196 -14.49 -9.91 5.99
CA LEU A 196 -13.71 -9.97 4.75
C LEU A 196 -13.34 -11.41 4.37
N ARG A 197 -13.79 -11.82 3.19
CA ARG A 197 -13.40 -13.06 2.52
C ARG A 197 -12.87 -12.73 1.13
N PHE A 198 -11.68 -13.21 0.81
CA PHE A 198 -11.11 -13.04 -0.53
C PHE A 198 -10.65 -14.37 -1.11
N THR A 199 -10.59 -14.41 -2.45
CA THR A 199 -9.99 -15.54 -3.16
C THR A 199 -8.48 -15.41 -3.06
N TYR A 200 -7.82 -16.46 -2.57
CA TYR A 200 -6.39 -16.46 -2.32
C TYR A 200 -5.70 -17.53 -3.17
N SER A 201 -4.62 -17.17 -3.85
CA SER A 201 -3.76 -18.16 -4.53
C SER A 201 -2.92 -18.90 -3.49
N SER A 202 -2.94 -20.24 -3.49
CA SER A 202 -2.19 -21.06 -2.54
C SER A 202 -0.71 -21.29 -2.93
N GLY A 203 -0.28 -20.77 -4.08
CA GLY A 203 1.09 -20.90 -4.55
C GLY A 203 1.50 -19.78 -5.50
N ASP A 204 2.82 -19.58 -5.56
CA ASP A 204 3.52 -18.76 -6.55
C ASP A 204 3.76 -19.54 -7.87
N GLU A 205 3.54 -20.85 -7.85
CA GLU A 205 3.61 -21.73 -9.03
C GLU A 205 2.28 -21.79 -9.76
N GLU A 206 2.36 -21.92 -11.09
CA GLU A 206 1.25 -21.92 -12.04
C GLU A 206 0.43 -23.21 -11.95
N GLU A 207 -0.03 -23.59 -10.76
CA GLU A 207 -0.89 -24.75 -10.60
C GLU A 207 -2.35 -24.31 -10.68
N ASN A 208 -2.90 -24.47 -11.88
CA ASN A 208 -4.32 -24.56 -12.17
C ASN A 208 -4.92 -25.81 -11.48
N SER A 209 -4.71 -25.98 -10.17
CA SER A 209 -5.52 -26.89 -9.37
C SER A 209 -6.82 -26.14 -9.10
N GLY A 210 -7.94 -26.64 -9.61
CA GLY A 210 -9.25 -25.98 -9.61
C GLY A 210 -9.87 -25.66 -8.24
N THR A 211 -9.07 -25.59 -7.18
CA THR A 211 -9.49 -25.34 -5.81
C THR A 211 -9.15 -23.90 -5.41
N ARG A 212 -9.88 -22.92 -5.95
CA ARG A 212 -9.84 -21.54 -5.45
C ARG A 212 -10.36 -21.52 -4.01
N ARG A 213 -9.45 -21.45 -3.03
CA ARG A 213 -9.83 -21.38 -1.62
C ARG A 213 -10.17 -19.94 -1.25
N ARG A 214 -11.35 -19.75 -0.66
CA ARG A 214 -11.68 -18.50 0.03
C ARG A 214 -10.96 -18.47 1.36
N ARG A 215 -10.20 -17.41 1.62
CA ARG A 215 -9.49 -17.20 2.89
C ARG A 215 -10.14 -16.03 3.63
N SER A 216 -10.28 -16.16 4.93
CA SER A 216 -10.67 -15.06 5.81
C SER A 216 -9.45 -14.19 6.11
N ALA A 217 -9.66 -12.88 6.21
CA ALA A 217 -8.65 -11.95 6.70
C ALA A 217 -8.30 -12.17 8.18
N SER A 218 -9.23 -12.73 8.96
CA SER A 218 -9.08 -13.06 10.38
C SER A 218 -9.08 -14.59 10.54
N PRO A 219 -7.93 -15.25 10.83
CA PRO A 219 -7.91 -16.68 11.05
C PRO A 219 -8.71 -17.03 12.32
N THR A 220 -9.82 -17.76 12.17
CA THR A 220 -10.56 -18.31 13.31
C THR A 220 -9.83 -19.55 13.83
N ILE A 221 -9.12 -19.42 14.95
CA ILE A 221 -8.59 -20.58 15.68
C ILE A 221 -9.76 -21.18 16.47
N TRP A 222 -10.30 -22.29 15.99
CA TRP A 222 -11.21 -23.12 16.79
C TRP A 222 -10.37 -23.89 17.82
N LEU A 223 -10.30 -23.37 19.03
CA LEU A 223 -9.81 -24.13 20.17
C LEU A 223 -10.91 -25.14 20.55
N THR A 224 -10.90 -26.32 19.95
CA THR A 224 -11.71 -27.42 20.48
C THR A 224 -11.14 -27.79 21.84
N SER A 225 -11.92 -27.53 22.90
CA SER A 225 -11.54 -27.90 24.26
C SER A 225 -11.61 -29.42 24.43
N ARG A 226 -10.49 -29.99 24.91
CA ARG A 226 -10.30 -31.22 25.71
C ARG A 226 -11.39 -32.31 25.62
N GLY A 227 -10.98 -33.48 25.11
CA GLY A 227 -11.52 -34.76 25.59
C GLY A 227 -10.98 -35.10 26.97
#